data_AF-A0A924LU47-F1
#
_entry.id   AF-A0A924LU47-F1
#
_cell.length_a   1.000
_cell.length_b   1.000
_cell.length_c   1.000
_cell.angle_alpha   90.00
_cell.angle_beta   90.00
_cell.angle_gamma   90.00
#
_symmetry.space_group_name_H-M   'P 1'
#
loop_
_entity.id
_entity.type
_entity.pdbx_description
1 polymer ?
#
loop_
_entity_poly.entity_id
_entity_poly.type
_entity_poly.pdbx_seq_one_letter_code
_entity_poly.pdbx_strand_id
1 'polypeptide(L)'
;MFIFYRNYIPRLETDRRLETVLEKKQKSDILIFGSSRGARNIIARQIQDSLKISAFNLSYIGGDIEFQNYVLTEILKYHTPKTVILTVDDNNEFTESENVLYR
;
A
#
# COMPACT_ATOMS: atom_id res chain seq x y z
N MET A 1 2.72 7.43 -32.29
CA MET A 1 2.47 6.11 -31.66
C MET A 1 2.87 6.17 -30.19
N PHE A 2 2.16 6.97 -29.38
CA PHE A 2 2.41 7.15 -27.94
C PHE A 2 1.09 7.39 -27.17
N ILE A 3 0.10 7.99 -27.85
CA ILE A 3 -1.21 8.31 -27.27
C ILE A 3 -2.05 7.05 -27.00
N PHE A 4 -1.95 6.00 -27.82
CA PHE A 4 -2.72 4.76 -27.62
C PHE A 4 -2.28 3.94 -26.39
N TYR A 5 -1.00 4.00 -26.00
CA TYR A 5 -0.50 3.29 -24.82
C TYR A 5 -1.00 3.95 -23.52
N ARG A 6 -1.10 5.29 -23.51
CA ARG A 6 -1.53 6.07 -22.34
C ARG A 6 -2.95 5.73 -21.86
N ASN A 7 -3.83 5.29 -22.76
CA ASN A 7 -5.21 4.91 -22.41
C ASN A 7 -5.38 3.40 -22.11
N TYR A 8 -4.34 2.59 -22.35
CA TYR A 8 -4.35 1.15 -22.11
C TYR A 8 -3.67 0.77 -20.78
N ILE A 9 -2.59 1.48 -20.43
CA ILE A 9 -1.83 1.31 -19.17
C ILE A 9 -2.71 1.49 -17.90
N PRO A 10 -3.61 2.48 -17.81
CA PRO A 10 -4.44 2.67 -16.61
C PRO A 10 -5.42 1.53 -16.35
N ARG A 11 -5.73 0.71 -17.37
CA ARG A 11 -6.57 -0.50 -17.24
C ARG A 11 -5.77 -1.75 -16.85
N LEU A 12 -4.45 -1.68 -16.91
CA LEU A 12 -3.52 -2.75 -16.51
C LEU A 12 -2.94 -2.51 -15.09
N GLU A 13 -2.95 -1.26 -14.62
CA GLU A 13 -2.47 -0.84 -13.30
C GLU A 13 -3.60 -0.65 -12.27
N THR A 14 -4.70 -1.39 -12.35
CA THR A 14 -5.47 -1.59 -11.11
C THR A 14 -4.61 -2.44 -10.18
N ASP A 15 -4.08 -1.80 -9.14
CA ASP A 15 -3.29 -2.49 -8.14
C ASP A 15 -4.17 -3.55 -7.46
N ARG A 16 -3.93 -4.83 -7.78
CA ARG A 16 -4.68 -5.97 -7.23
C ARG A 16 -4.71 -5.97 -5.71
N ARG A 17 -3.74 -5.31 -5.05
CA ARG A 17 -3.71 -5.17 -3.60
C ARG A 17 -4.86 -4.28 -3.12
N LEU A 18 -5.09 -3.15 -3.78
CA LEU A 18 -6.20 -2.26 -3.45
C LEU A 18 -7.55 -2.95 -3.74
N GLU A 19 -7.65 -3.70 -4.83
CA GLU A 19 -8.84 -4.52 -5.13
C GLU A 19 -9.15 -5.47 -3.97
N THR A 20 -8.14 -6.17 -3.43
CA THR A 20 -8.36 -7.09 -2.30
C THR A 20 -8.85 -6.38 -1.03
N VAL A 21 -8.50 -5.10 -0.85
CA VAL A 21 -8.96 -4.28 0.25
C VAL A 21 -10.42 -3.87 0.04
N LEU A 22 -10.76 -3.38 -1.16
CA LEU A 22 -12.11 -2.93 -1.52
C LEU A 22 -13.12 -4.09 -1.53
N GLU A 23 -12.67 -5.27 -1.97
CA GLU A 23 -13.46 -6.52 -1.95
C GLU A 23 -13.51 -7.18 -0.57
N LYS A 24 -12.90 -6.58 0.47
CA LYS A 24 -12.87 -7.08 1.85
C LYS A 24 -12.22 -8.47 2.01
N LYS A 25 -11.31 -8.81 1.11
CA LYS A 25 -10.61 -10.10 1.08
C LYS A 25 -9.33 -10.09 1.93
N GLN A 26 -8.74 -8.91 2.15
CA GLN A 26 -7.51 -8.80 2.92
C GLN A 26 -7.76 -8.95 4.43
N LYS A 27 -7.28 -10.05 5.04
CA LYS A 27 -7.42 -10.33 6.48
C LYS A 27 -6.11 -10.76 7.13
N SER A 28 -4.98 -10.32 6.60
CA SER A 28 -3.66 -10.64 7.17
C SER A 28 -3.50 -10.02 8.56
N ASP A 29 -2.83 -10.75 9.45
CA ASP A 29 -2.59 -10.33 10.83
C ASP A 29 -1.54 -9.19 10.90
N ILE A 30 -0.56 -9.21 9.99
CA ILE A 30 0.44 -8.16 9.82
C ILE A 30 0.20 -7.45 8.49
N LEU A 31 0.05 -6.13 8.54
CA LEU A 31 -0.07 -5.28 7.35
C LEU A 31 1.09 -4.30 7.29
N ILE A 32 1.74 -4.22 6.13
CA ILE A 32 2.86 -3.32 5.88
C ILE A 32 2.40 -2.22 4.93
N PHE A 33 2.62 -0.97 5.33
CA PHE A 33 2.30 0.25 4.58
C PHE A 33 3.57 1.03 4.29
N GLY A 34 3.54 1.84 3.24
CA GLY A 34 4.70 2.61 2.84
C GLY A 34 4.73 3.04 1.38
N SER A 35 5.82 3.70 1.02
CA SER A 35 6.06 4.23 -0.33
C SER A 35 6.55 3.14 -1.30
N SER A 36 7.09 3.58 -2.44
CA SER A 36 7.81 2.75 -3.40
C SER A 36 8.92 1.89 -2.79
N ARG A 37 9.62 2.37 -1.74
CA ARG A 37 10.70 1.57 -1.13
C ARG A 37 10.13 0.50 -0.22
N GLY A 38 9.07 0.80 0.55
CA GLY A 38 8.31 -0.22 1.28
C GLY A 38 7.81 -1.35 0.36
N ALA A 39 7.34 -1.00 -0.84
CA ALA A 39 6.85 -1.97 -1.83
C ALA A 39 7.96 -2.88 -2.40
N ARG A 40 9.18 -2.36 -2.52
CA ARG A 40 10.32 -3.09 -3.13
C ARG A 40 11.20 -3.81 -2.12
N ASN A 41 11.33 -3.25 -0.91
CA ASN A 41 12.34 -3.67 0.06
C ASN A 41 11.77 -4.60 1.13
N ILE A 42 10.45 -4.64 1.32
CA ILE A 42 9.83 -5.54 2.30
C ILE A 42 9.14 -6.72 1.61
N ILE A 43 9.71 -7.91 1.83
CA ILE A 43 9.13 -9.16 1.38
C ILE A 43 8.27 -9.73 2.53
N ALA A 44 6.96 -9.48 2.50
CA ALA A 44 6.03 -9.95 3.54
C ALA A 44 6.10 -11.47 3.78
N ARG A 45 6.40 -12.25 2.74
CA ARG A 45 6.58 -13.70 2.85
C ARG A 45 7.71 -14.09 3.81
N GLN A 46 8.80 -13.33 3.88
CA GLN A 46 9.89 -13.63 4.82
C GLN A 46 9.43 -13.45 6.28
N ILE A 47 8.61 -12.41 6.54
CA ILE A 47 8.00 -12.18 7.86
C ILE A 47 7.04 -13.32 8.21
N GLN A 48 6.19 -13.70 7.26
CA GLN A 48 5.27 -14.82 7.44
C GLN A 48 5.99 -16.15 7.70
N ASP A 49 7.03 -16.46 6.93
CA ASP A 49 7.79 -17.70 7.06
C ASP A 49 8.54 -17.77 8.40
N SER A 50 9.01 -16.62 8.90
CA SER A 50 9.72 -16.50 10.18
C SER A 50 8.77 -16.58 11.39
N LEU A 51 7.70 -15.76 11.38
CA LEU A 51 6.80 -15.62 12.53
C LEU A 51 5.64 -16.61 12.52
N LYS A 52 5.40 -17.30 11.40
CA LYS A 52 4.21 -18.15 11.17
C LYS A 52 2.89 -17.41 11.34
N ILE A 53 2.89 -16.11 11.06
CA ILE A 53 1.74 -15.20 11.12
C ILE A 53 1.48 -14.66 9.72
N SER A 54 0.22 -14.52 9.29
CA SER A 54 -0.09 -14.00 7.97
C SER A 54 0.38 -12.54 7.84
N ALA A 55 1.13 -12.25 6.78
CA ALA A 55 1.68 -10.93 6.53
C ALA A 55 1.46 -10.50 5.08
N PHE A 56 1.11 -9.24 4.86
CA PHE A 56 0.89 -8.72 3.52
C PHE A 56 1.41 -7.30 3.35
N ASN A 57 2.01 -7.05 2.17
CA ASN A 57 2.58 -5.76 1.83
C ASN A 57 1.58 -4.91 1.00
N LEU A 58 1.04 -3.89 1.65
CA LEU A 58 0.17 -2.83 1.12
C LEU A 58 0.94 -1.51 0.92
N SER A 59 2.24 -1.55 0.70
CA SER A 59 3.00 -0.35 0.32
C SER A 59 2.76 -0.02 -1.15
N TYR A 60 2.54 1.25 -1.51
CA TYR A 60 2.19 1.65 -2.87
C TYR A 60 3.24 2.60 -3.45
N ILE A 61 3.57 2.43 -4.73
CA ILE A 61 4.47 3.35 -5.43
C ILE A 61 3.73 4.68 -5.59
N GLY A 62 4.30 5.76 -5.07
CA GLY A 62 3.68 7.10 -5.10
C GLY A 62 2.55 7.31 -4.10
N GLY A 63 2.29 6.34 -3.22
CA GLY A 63 1.32 6.52 -2.13
C GLY A 63 1.92 7.33 -0.98
N ASP A 64 1.26 8.42 -0.61
CA ASP A 64 1.59 9.25 0.55
C ASP A 64 0.90 8.76 1.83
N ILE A 65 1.16 9.44 2.95
CA ILE A 65 0.62 9.08 4.25
C ILE A 65 -0.91 9.14 4.32
N GLU A 66 -1.54 10.06 3.59
CA GLU A 66 -3.00 10.19 3.53
C GLU A 66 -3.62 8.98 2.83
N PHE A 67 -3.04 8.56 1.71
CA PHE A 67 -3.48 7.37 1.00
C PHE A 67 -3.28 6.10 1.84
N GLN A 68 -2.13 5.93 2.51
CA GLN A 68 -1.93 4.79 3.41
C GLN A 68 -2.96 4.77 4.54
N ASN A 69 -3.28 5.94 5.11
CA ASN A 69 -4.30 6.08 6.15
C ASN A 69 -5.70 5.74 5.64
N TYR A 70 -6.05 6.16 4.42
CA TYR A 70 -7.30 5.75 3.77
C TYR A 70 -7.38 4.22 3.64
N VAL A 71 -6.35 3.57 3.12
CA VAL A 71 -6.32 2.10 2.95
C VAL A 71 -6.47 1.40 4.31
N LEU A 72 -5.77 1.84 5.34
CA LEU A 72 -5.90 1.29 6.69
C LEU A 72 -7.34 1.46 7.21
N THR A 73 -7.92 2.65 7.05
CA THR A 73 -9.30 2.95 7.47
C THR A 73 -10.31 2.04 6.77
N GLU A 74 -10.15 1.77 5.47
CA GLU A 74 -11.00 0.84 4.74
C GLU A 74 -10.90 -0.59 5.27
N ILE A 75 -9.70 -1.06 5.64
CA ILE A 75 -9.50 -2.39 6.22
C ILE A 75 -10.16 -2.50 7.60
N LEU A 76 -9.99 -1.47 8.43
CA LEU A 76 -10.54 -1.43 9.79
C LEU A 76 -12.07 -1.55 9.84
N LYS A 77 -12.78 -1.28 8.74
CA LYS A 77 -14.23 -1.49 8.63
C LYS A 77 -14.65 -2.97 8.70
N TYR A 78 -13.74 -3.91 8.45
CA TYR A 78 -14.07 -5.34 8.39
C TYR A 78 -13.01 -6.29 8.96
N HIS A 79 -11.82 -5.81 9.30
CA HIS A 79 -10.74 -6.59 9.89
C HIS A 79 -9.85 -5.70 10.76
N THR A 80 -9.38 -6.23 11.89
CA THR A 80 -8.42 -5.53 12.76
C THR A 80 -7.09 -6.29 12.73
N PRO A 81 -6.05 -5.77 12.05
CA PRO A 81 -4.74 -6.41 12.04
C PRO A 81 -4.15 -6.39 13.45
N LYS A 82 -3.36 -7.42 13.79
CA LYS A 82 -2.63 -7.48 15.06
C LYS A 82 -1.46 -6.52 15.08
N THR A 83 -0.86 -6.26 13.91
CA THR A 83 0.31 -5.39 13.79
C THR A 83 0.26 -4.62 12.48
N VAL A 84 0.56 -3.33 12.57
CA VAL A 84 0.75 -2.43 11.42
C VAL A 84 2.21 -2.01 11.40
N ILE A 85 2.86 -2.19 10.25
CA ILE A 85 4.23 -1.73 10.01
C ILE A 85 4.15 -0.59 9.00
N LEU A 86 4.57 0.60 9.37
CA LEU A 86 4.72 1.72 8.45
C LEU A 86 6.20 1.93 8.15
N THR A 87 6.59 1.87 6.88
CA THR A 87 7.92 2.30 6.47
C THR A 87 7.94 3.80 6.30
N VAL A 88 8.83 4.47 7.03
CA VAL A 88 9.12 5.90 6.84
C VAL A 88 10.43 5.99 6.08
N ASP A 89 10.37 6.46 4.84
CA ASP A 89 11.51 6.41 3.93
C ASP A 89 11.79 7.73 3.18
N ASP A 90 10.97 8.75 3.41
CA ASP A 90 11.23 10.14 3.04
C ASP A 90 11.18 11.03 4.30
N ASN A 91 12.14 11.95 4.41
CA ASN A 91 12.16 12.93 5.50
C ASN A 91 10.95 13.89 5.45
N ASN A 92 10.31 14.00 4.28
CA ASN A 92 9.14 14.84 4.05
C ASN A 92 7.81 14.08 4.17
N GLU A 93 7.82 12.81 4.56
CA GLU A 93 6.62 11.96 4.59
C GLU A 93 5.55 12.45 5.58
N PHE A 94 5.96 13.21 6.59
CA PHE A 94 5.08 13.86 7.57
C PHE A 94 5.07 15.39 7.46
N THR A 95 5.72 15.97 6.45
CA THR A 95 5.64 17.41 6.24
C THR A 95 4.36 17.73 5.46
N GLU A 96 3.63 18.75 5.89
CA GLU A 96 2.50 19.28 5.12
C GLU A 96 3.03 19.75 3.77
N SER A 97 2.72 19.02 2.70
CA SER A 97 3.04 19.47 1.37
C SER A 97 2.04 20.57 0.99
N GLU A 98 2.48 21.84 0.93
CA GLU A 98 1.71 22.92 0.28
C GLU A 98 1.43 22.64 -1.21
N ASN A 99 2.02 21.58 -1.77
CA ASN A 99 1.90 21.20 -3.16
C ASN A 99 1.18 19.86 -3.28
N VAL A 100 -0.15 19.93 -3.30
CA VAL A 100 -1.02 18.91 -3.90
C VAL A 100 -0.75 18.89 -5.40
N LEU A 101 0.38 18.32 -5.81
CA LEU A 101 0.65 17.98 -7.19
C LEU A 101 0.30 16.52 -7.37
N TYR A 102 -0.97 16.27 -7.67
CA TYR A 102 -1.40 15.05 -8.35
C TYR A 102 -0.43 14.79 -9.51
N ARG A 103 0.29 13.67 -9.44
CA ARG A 103 1.12 13.13 -10.53
C ARG A 103 0.40 11.97 -11.18
#